data_AF-A0A1F8M4M1-F1
#
_entry.id   AF-A0A1F8M4M1-F1
#
_cell.length_a   1.000
_cell.length_b   1.000
_cell.length_c   1.000
_cell.angle_alpha   90.00
_cell.angle_beta   90.00
_cell.angle_gamma   90.00
#
_symmetry.space_group_name_H-M   'P 1'
#
loop_
_entity.id
_entity.type
_entity.pdbx_description
1 polymer ?
#
loop_
_entity_poly.entity_id
_entity_poly.type
_entity_poly.pdbx_seq_one_letter_code
_entity_poly.pdbx_strand_id
1 'polypeptide(L)'
;MAPLELFQTINREIWKRTGVDHNIGSKLPVLMHAAGLKHVQIRVSDASRFLYPPMDTDDKNKIFNAICDEGYGQARPDEEGRNRWKANIMSFGISEQAADTEIDRELEEDFLSKRGGYHTVYTSLLTWCFGVV
;
A
#
# COMPACT_ATOMS: atom_id res chain seq x y z
N MET A 1 5.19 -4.29 16.50
CA MET A 1 5.70 -3.20 15.65
C MET A 1 6.49 -3.86 14.52
N ALA A 2 5.81 -4.22 13.43
CA ALA A 2 6.34 -5.05 12.34
C ALA A 2 6.01 -4.62 10.88
N PRO A 3 5.31 -3.50 10.55
CA PRO A 3 4.94 -3.28 9.15
C PRO A 3 6.10 -2.86 8.24
N LEU A 4 6.97 -1.94 8.68
CA LEU A 4 7.93 -1.31 7.75
C LEU A 4 9.00 -2.27 7.21
N GLU A 5 9.64 -3.06 8.09
CA GLU A 5 10.70 -3.99 7.69
C GLU A 5 10.16 -5.12 6.80
N LEU A 6 8.94 -5.61 7.09
CA LEU A 6 8.25 -6.61 6.30
C LEU A 6 8.01 -6.11 4.87
N PHE A 7 7.38 -4.95 4.71
CA PHE A 7 7.11 -4.39 3.37
C PHE A 7 8.39 -4.00 2.62
N GLN A 8 9.42 -3.51 3.32
CA GLN A 8 10.73 -3.25 2.71
C GLN A 8 11.38 -4.53 2.19
N THR A 9 11.27 -5.63 2.93
CA THR A 9 11.81 -6.93 2.53
C THR A 9 11.06 -7.50 1.33
N ILE A 10 9.71 -7.52 1.38
CA ILE A 10 8.87 -7.97 0.27
C ILE A 10 9.19 -7.17 -1.00
N ASN A 11 9.19 -5.83 -0.94
CA ASN A 11 9.46 -4.98 -2.09
C ASN A 11 10.87 -5.21 -2.68
N ARG A 12 11.87 -5.42 -1.82
CA ARG A 12 13.25 -5.72 -2.25
C ARG A 12 13.32 -7.06 -2.99
N GLU A 13 12.65 -8.08 -2.48
CA GLU A 13 12.64 -9.40 -3.10
C GLU A 13 11.81 -9.44 -4.39
N ILE A 14 10.69 -8.72 -4.47
CA ILE A 14 9.95 -8.56 -5.73
C ILE A 14 10.85 -7.92 -6.78
N TRP A 15 11.56 -6.85 -6.44
CA TRP A 15 12.48 -6.19 -7.36
C TRP A 15 13.59 -7.13 -7.84
N LYS A 16 14.22 -7.89 -6.93
CA LYS A 16 15.25 -8.87 -7.31
C LYS A 16 14.73 -9.95 -8.27
N ARG A 17 13.48 -10.39 -8.10
CA ARG A 17 12.89 -11.48 -8.90
C ARG A 17 12.36 -11.02 -10.25
N THR A 18 11.78 -9.82 -10.30
CA THR A 18 10.95 -9.39 -11.44
C THR A 18 11.45 -8.11 -12.10
N GLY A 19 12.32 -7.35 -11.45
CA GLY A 19 12.69 -6.00 -11.85
C GLY A 19 11.63 -4.94 -11.52
N VAL A 20 10.44 -5.32 -11.05
CA VAL A 20 9.38 -4.39 -10.66
C VAL A 20 9.75 -3.69 -9.36
N ASP A 21 9.82 -2.36 -9.40
CA ASP A 21 10.13 -1.52 -8.25
C ASP A 21 8.88 -0.73 -7.81
N HIS A 22 8.21 -1.21 -6.77
CA HIS A 22 7.03 -0.54 -6.20
C HIS A 22 7.36 0.82 -5.54
N ASN A 23 8.64 1.15 -5.34
CA ASN A 23 9.10 2.43 -4.82
C ASN A 23 9.72 3.33 -5.91
N ILE A 24 9.54 2.99 -7.19
CA ILE A 24 10.18 3.67 -8.33
C ILE A 24 9.95 5.19 -8.33
N GLY A 25 8.78 5.65 -7.87
CA GLY A 25 8.42 7.07 -7.82
C GLY A 25 9.47 7.94 -7.13
N SER A 26 10.07 7.43 -6.04
CA SER A 26 11.12 8.11 -5.28
C SER A 26 12.46 8.20 -6.02
N LYS A 27 12.70 7.32 -7.00
CA LYS A 27 13.95 7.23 -7.76
C LYS A 27 13.89 7.99 -9.08
N LEU A 28 12.69 8.37 -9.53
CA LEU A 28 12.47 9.09 -10.78
C LEU A 28 13.38 10.30 -10.98
N PRO A 29 13.66 11.17 -9.97
CA PRO A 29 14.51 12.34 -10.19
C PRO A 29 15.91 11.97 -10.66
N VAL A 30 16.50 10.94 -10.06
CA VAL A 30 17.85 10.45 -10.41
C VAL A 30 17.84 9.82 -11.80
N LEU A 31 16.81 9.02 -12.10
CA LEU A 31 16.67 8.35 -13.40
C LEU A 31 16.46 9.35 -14.53
N MET A 32 15.63 10.37 -14.32
CA MET A 32 15.39 11.43 -15.31
C MET A 32 16.63 12.28 -15.53
N HIS A 33 17.39 12.59 -14.47
CA HIS A 33 18.66 13.28 -14.61
C HIS A 33 19.69 12.45 -15.40
N ALA A 34 19.81 11.15 -15.09
CA ALA A 34 20.68 10.24 -15.83
C ALA A 34 20.28 10.09 -17.32
N ALA A 35 19.00 10.26 -17.63
CA ALA A 35 18.49 10.31 -19.00
C ALA A 35 18.73 11.65 -19.72
N GLY A 36 19.37 12.63 -19.07
CA GLY A 36 19.76 13.91 -19.67
C GLY A 36 18.78 15.06 -19.44
N LEU A 37 17.72 14.87 -18.65
CA LEU A 37 16.81 15.97 -18.31
C LEU A 37 17.49 16.97 -17.38
N LYS A 38 17.15 18.24 -17.59
CA LYS A 38 17.57 19.40 -16.79
C LYS A 38 16.40 19.89 -15.95
N HIS A 39 16.73 20.63 -14.89
CA HIS A 39 15.75 21.23 -13.98
C HIS A 39 14.71 20.23 -13.46
N VAL A 40 15.17 19.00 -13.15
CA VAL A 40 14.31 17.92 -12.67
C VAL A 40 13.72 18.29 -11.31
N GLN A 41 12.40 18.21 -11.20
CA GLN A 41 11.64 18.44 -9.98
C GLN A 41 10.73 17.25 -9.70
N ILE A 42 10.41 17.05 -8.42
CA ILE A 42 9.42 16.07 -7.98
C ILE A 42 8.48 16.72 -6.97
N ARG A 43 7.21 16.35 -7.06
CA ARG A 43 6.14 16.73 -6.13
C ARG A 43 5.45 15.47 -5.64
N VAL A 44 4.93 15.54 -4.42
CA VAL A 44 4.01 14.55 -3.87
C VAL A 44 2.63 15.16 -3.91
N SER A 45 1.63 14.38 -4.28
CA SER A 45 0.23 14.81 -4.23
C SER A 45 -0.14 15.21 -2.80
N ASP A 46 -0.78 16.36 -2.64
CA ASP A 46 -1.34 16.83 -1.37
C ASP A 46 -2.77 16.28 -1.12
N ALA A 47 -3.29 15.48 -2.05
CA ALA A 47 -4.61 14.88 -1.95
C ALA A 47 -4.75 14.01 -0.70
N SER A 48 -5.66 14.43 0.17
CA SER A 48 -6.01 13.73 1.40
C SER A 48 -7.51 13.45 1.39
N ARG A 49 -7.88 12.18 1.59
CA ARG A 49 -9.27 11.73 1.65
C ARG A 49 -9.63 11.48 3.09
N PHE A 50 -10.66 12.19 3.56
CA PHE A 50 -11.14 12.09 4.93
C PHE A 50 -12.42 11.28 4.96
N LEU A 51 -12.43 10.23 5.77
CA LEU A 51 -13.57 9.36 5.94
C LEU A 51 -13.88 9.22 7.43
N TYR A 52 -14.87 9.99 7.89
CA TYR A 52 -15.27 10.02 9.28
C TYR A 52 -16.70 9.49 9.45
N PRO A 53 -16.93 8.58 10.41
CA PRO A 53 -18.26 8.15 10.79
C PRO A 53 -19.16 9.31 11.23
N PRO A 54 -20.49 9.19 11.11
CA PRO A 54 -21.21 8.06 10.51
C PRO A 54 -21.04 7.98 8.99
N MET A 55 -21.29 6.80 8.41
CA MET A 55 -21.20 6.53 6.96
C MET A 55 -22.53 6.83 6.26
N ASP A 56 -23.01 8.06 6.42
CA ASP A 56 -24.39 8.48 6.21
C ASP A 56 -24.63 9.21 4.88
N THR A 57 -23.59 9.39 4.06
CA THR A 57 -23.70 10.07 2.77
C THR A 57 -23.15 9.22 1.63
N ASP A 58 -23.70 9.40 0.44
CA ASP A 58 -23.24 8.70 -0.77
C ASP A 58 -21.77 9.00 -1.07
N ASP A 59 -21.31 10.22 -0.82
CA ASP A 59 -19.91 10.59 -1.05
C ASP A 59 -18.96 9.90 -0.08
N LYS A 60 -19.32 9.77 1.21
CA LYS A 60 -18.54 8.93 2.15
C LYS A 60 -18.51 7.47 1.69
N ASN A 61 -19.63 6.95 1.18
CA ASN A 61 -19.68 5.58 0.67
C ASN A 61 -18.80 5.38 -0.57
N LYS A 62 -18.75 6.35 -1.49
CA LYS A 62 -17.83 6.33 -2.63
C LYS A 62 -16.37 6.36 -2.18
N ILE A 63 -16.03 7.22 -1.21
CA ILE A 63 -14.66 7.31 -0.67
C ILE A 63 -14.25 5.99 -0.02
N PHE A 64 -15.14 5.39 0.79
CA PHE A 64 -14.89 4.08 1.39
C PHE A 64 -14.64 3.01 0.35
N ASN A 65 -15.50 2.90 -0.67
CA ASN A 65 -15.31 1.93 -1.75
C ASN A 65 -14.00 2.17 -2.51
N ALA A 66 -13.64 3.42 -2.79
CA ALA A 66 -12.36 3.74 -3.43
C ALA A 66 -11.15 3.31 -2.58
N ILE A 67 -11.20 3.51 -1.25
CA ILE A 67 -10.14 3.03 -0.35
C ILE A 67 -10.08 1.49 -0.35
N CYS A 68 -11.24 0.83 -0.38
CA CYS A 68 -11.32 -0.63 -0.47
C CYS A 68 -10.72 -1.16 -1.78
N ASP A 69 -11.03 -0.53 -2.92
CA ASP A 69 -10.52 -0.88 -4.24
C ASP A 69 -8.99 -0.67 -4.36
N GLU A 70 -8.42 0.24 -3.57
CA GLU A 70 -6.96 0.43 -3.45
C GLU A 70 -6.27 -0.63 -2.57
N GLY A 71 -7.01 -1.60 -2.03
CA GLY A 71 -6.46 -2.79 -1.37
C GLY A 71 -6.83 -2.96 0.09
N TYR A 72 -7.47 -1.99 0.73
CA TYR A 72 -7.89 -2.05 2.14
C TYR A 72 -9.23 -2.77 2.38
N GLY A 73 -9.89 -3.23 1.32
CA GLY A 73 -11.23 -3.85 1.37
C GLY A 73 -11.23 -5.35 1.18
N GLN A 74 -10.15 -6.06 1.52
CA GLN A 74 -10.09 -7.50 1.31
C GLN A 74 -11.05 -8.23 2.25
N ALA A 75 -11.87 -9.12 1.69
CA ALA A 75 -12.71 -9.99 2.49
C ALA A 75 -11.85 -10.94 3.32
N ARG A 76 -12.32 -11.27 4.52
CA ARG A 76 -11.64 -12.24 5.39
C ARG A 76 -11.46 -13.57 4.65
N PRO A 77 -10.22 -14.08 4.53
CA PRO A 77 -9.97 -15.35 3.86
C PRO A 77 -10.53 -16.52 4.69
N ASP A 78 -10.85 -17.61 3.99
CA ASP A 78 -11.02 -18.92 4.59
C ASP A 78 -9.65 -19.51 5.01
N GLU A 79 -9.66 -20.72 5.58
CA GLU A 79 -8.42 -21.36 6.07
C GLU A 79 -7.41 -21.59 4.94
N GLU A 80 -7.87 -22.08 3.78
CA GLU A 80 -7.02 -22.27 2.62
C GLU A 80 -6.45 -20.94 2.10
N GLY A 81 -7.26 -19.90 2.04
CA GLY A 81 -6.86 -18.55 1.65
C GLY A 81 -5.82 -17.97 2.60
N ARG A 82 -6.00 -18.14 3.92
CA ARG A 82 -5.02 -17.74 4.93
C ARG A 82 -3.70 -18.47 4.71
N ASN A 83 -3.74 -19.78 4.45
CA ASN A 83 -2.54 -20.57 4.19
C ASN A 83 -1.82 -20.14 2.91
N ARG A 84 -2.55 -19.85 1.82
CA ARG A 84 -1.97 -19.30 0.59
C ARG A 84 -1.33 -17.93 0.81
N TRP A 85 -1.99 -17.06 1.57
CA TRP A 85 -1.46 -15.73 1.89
C TRP A 85 -0.16 -15.82 2.71
N LYS A 86 -0.15 -16.65 3.75
CA LYS A 86 1.04 -16.95 4.56
C LYS A 86 2.18 -17.47 3.70
N ALA A 87 1.92 -18.48 2.87
CA ALA A 87 2.92 -19.04 1.96
C ALA A 87 3.47 -17.98 0.98
N ASN A 88 2.62 -17.09 0.47
CA ASN A 88 3.03 -16.00 -0.41
C ASN A 88 3.97 -15.00 0.31
N ILE A 89 3.62 -14.55 1.52
CA ILE A 89 4.48 -13.66 2.33
C ILE A 89 5.82 -14.33 2.62
N MET A 90 5.81 -15.58 3.09
CA MET A 90 7.01 -16.35 3.39
C MET A 90 7.88 -16.59 2.15
N SER A 91 7.27 -16.66 0.97
CA SER A 91 8.01 -16.81 -0.29
C SER A 91 9.00 -15.67 -0.50
N PHE A 92 8.82 -14.50 0.10
CA PHE A 92 9.74 -13.35 0.04
C PHE A 92 10.76 -13.31 1.20
N GLY A 93 11.01 -14.43 1.87
CA GLY A 93 12.01 -14.52 2.95
C GLY A 93 11.55 -13.98 4.30
N ILE A 94 10.25 -13.73 4.45
CA ILE A 94 9.64 -13.38 5.74
C ILE A 94 9.52 -14.64 6.59
N SER A 95 9.88 -14.55 7.88
CA SER A 95 9.75 -15.68 8.80
C SER A 95 8.29 -16.04 9.02
N GLU A 96 8.04 -17.31 9.35
CA GLU A 96 6.69 -17.79 9.66
C GLU A 96 6.00 -16.96 10.76
N GLN A 97 6.72 -16.68 11.85
CA GLN A 97 6.21 -15.87 12.96
C GLN A 97 5.83 -14.45 12.52
N ALA A 98 6.64 -13.81 11.68
CA ALA A 98 6.35 -12.48 11.17
C ALA A 98 5.17 -12.48 10.20
N ALA A 99 5.05 -13.52 9.36
CA ALA A 99 3.91 -13.69 8.48
C ALA A 99 2.60 -13.89 9.25
N ASP A 100 2.59 -14.75 10.28
CA ASP A 100 1.41 -14.92 11.13
C ASP A 100 1.04 -13.63 11.87
N THR A 101 2.03 -12.92 12.43
CA THR A 101 1.79 -11.64 13.12
C THR A 101 1.15 -10.61 12.20
N GLU A 102 1.60 -10.51 10.96
CA GLU A 102 1.06 -9.56 9.98
C GLU A 102 -0.35 -9.95 9.52
N ILE A 103 -0.59 -11.24 9.27
CA ILE A 103 -1.91 -11.76 8.92
C ILE A 103 -2.89 -11.49 10.06
N ASP A 104 -2.52 -11.80 11.29
CA ASP A 104 -3.40 -11.61 12.44
C ASP A 104 -3.69 -10.12 12.68
N ARG A 105 -2.71 -9.23 12.46
CA ARG A 105 -2.90 -7.77 12.50
C ARG A 105 -3.95 -7.31 11.48
N GLU A 106 -3.78 -7.67 10.21
CA GLU A 106 -4.71 -7.30 9.13
C GLU A 106 -6.12 -7.88 9.34
N LEU A 107 -6.21 -9.13 9.83
CA LEU A 107 -7.48 -9.75 10.20
C LEU A 107 -8.14 -9.09 11.41
N GLU A 108 -7.35 -8.58 12.36
CA GLU A 108 -7.85 -7.79 13.47
C GLU A 108 -8.31 -6.41 13.00
N GLU A 109 -7.62 -5.78 12.04
CA GLU A 109 -8.02 -4.48 11.49
C GLU A 109 -9.35 -4.56 10.74
N ASP A 110 -9.59 -5.60 9.92
CA ASP A 110 -10.89 -5.88 9.26
C ASP A 110 -11.63 -4.61 8.79
N PHE A 111 -10.89 -3.78 8.04
CA PHE A 111 -11.35 -2.44 7.66
C PHE A 111 -12.70 -2.48 6.92
N LEU A 112 -12.87 -3.50 6.06
CA LEU A 112 -14.09 -3.72 5.29
C LEU A 112 -15.32 -3.89 6.19
N SER A 113 -15.25 -4.79 7.19
CA SER A 113 -16.42 -5.10 8.02
C SER A 113 -16.64 -4.05 9.10
N LYS A 114 -15.56 -3.48 9.64
CA LYS A 114 -15.63 -2.49 10.71
C LYS A 114 -16.01 -1.10 10.22
N ARG A 115 -15.81 -0.77 8.94
CA ARG A 115 -16.33 0.42 8.20
C ARG A 115 -16.57 1.69 9.02
N GLY A 116 -17.71 1.77 9.73
CA GLY A 116 -18.11 2.91 10.57
C GLY A 116 -17.38 3.04 11.92
N GLY A 117 -16.47 2.12 12.25
CA GLY A 117 -15.63 2.17 13.45
C GLY A 117 -14.33 2.94 13.28
N TYR A 118 -13.97 3.30 12.05
CA TYR A 118 -12.70 3.98 11.76
C TYR A 118 -12.90 5.43 11.34
N HIS A 119 -12.16 6.33 12.01
CA HIS A 119 -11.89 7.66 11.47
C HIS A 119 -10.63 7.57 10.61
N THR A 120 -10.81 7.55 9.29
CA THR A 120 -9.73 7.29 8.35
C THR A 120 -9.31 8.57 7.64
N VAL A 121 -8.00 8.78 7.58
CA VAL A 121 -7.39 9.75 6.66
C VAL A 121 -6.51 8.96 5.71
N TYR A 122 -6.84 8.99 4.42
CA TYR A 122 -6.12 8.27 3.39
C TYR A 122 -5.36 9.26 2.50
N THR A 123 -4.04 9.18 2.52
CA THR A 123 -3.14 10.01 1.71
C THR A 123 -2.44 9.14 0.68
N SER A 124 -2.79 9.32 -0.60
CA SER A 124 -2.09 8.62 -1.67
C SER A 124 -0.69 9.20 -1.81
N LEU A 125 0.36 8.40 -1.63
CA LEU A 125 1.77 8.81 -1.78
C LEU A 125 2.19 8.93 -3.25
N LEU A 126 1.28 9.38 -4.11
CA LEU A 126 1.51 9.54 -5.54
C LEU A 126 2.56 10.63 -5.77
N THR A 127 3.55 10.30 -6.58
CA THR A 127 4.64 11.21 -6.96
C THR A 127 4.46 11.67 -8.40
N TRP A 128 4.79 12.93 -8.66
CA TRP A 128 4.86 13.52 -9.99
C TRP A 128 6.26 14.11 -10.19
N CYS A 129 7.03 13.50 -11.10
CA CYS A 129 8.37 13.94 -11.46
C CYS A 129 8.41 14.48 -12.89
N PHE A 130 9.05 15.63 -13.10
CA PHE A 130 9.11 16.32 -14.39
C PHE A 130 10.43 17.08 -14.56
N GLY A 131 10.79 17.37 -15.81
CA GLY A 131 11.98 18.12 -16.19
C GLY A 131 11.91 18.55 -17.66
N VAL A 132 12.96 19.20 -18.16
CA VAL A 132 13.05 19.66 -19.55
C VAL A 132 14.29 19.09 -20.23
N VAL A 133 14.34 19.11 -21.57
CA VAL A 133 15.49 18.68 -22.39
C VAL A 133 16.40 19.87 -22.69
#